data_AF-A0A923B539-F1
#
_entry.id   AF-A0A923B539-F1
#
_cell.length_a   1.000
_cell.length_b   1.000
_cell.length_c   1.000
_cell.angle_alpha   90.00
_cell.angle_beta   90.00
_cell.angle_gamma   90.00
#
_symmetry.space_group_name_H-M   'P 1'
#
loop_
_entity.id
_entity.type
_entity.pdbx_description
1 polymer ?
#
loop_
_entity_poly.entity_id
_entity_poly.type
_entity_poly.pdbx_seq_one_letter_code
_entity_poly.pdbx_strand_id
1 'polypeptide(L)'
;MNFTDLWSRLFGQKQPHPLLAPPINQSCNFPSTLQAERRNPLLNRPIVFDPALWQFIAHRAGEPHFDSDQAAQKWHACRMSVLHHILDEISRSKWSESLVLRGSVLMVAWLANQPRQPGDLDWVVTPESLKLQMEPSRKLVEGLISLLGGTTVSDHLLIPRNAFATEEIWMYEKAPGIRMIVPWQHQDSQFDGTIQMDLVFGELMPSPPINSTLRLGELPPLQLRTASPEQSLAWKLLWLISDSYAMGKDLYDAVLLAEAFHVSTNTVLATFQSSEQSMPWMLKEFNRQQIIGLHIEWDDFLKEYPAVPGTVEEWKHRLADALTPLFTDIENQYA
;
A
#
# COMPACT_ATOMS: atom_id res chain seq x y z
N MET A 1 14.34 7.51 32.97
CA MET A 1 12.94 7.11 33.17
C MET A 1 12.82 5.68 32.62
N ASN A 2 12.40 4.69 33.41
CA ASN A 2 12.46 3.27 33.00
C ASN A 2 11.29 2.92 32.06
N PHE A 3 11.54 2.01 31.10
CA PHE A 3 10.59 1.61 30.03
C PHE A 3 9.21 1.19 30.56
N THR A 4 9.20 0.50 31.70
CA THR A 4 7.98 0.07 32.39
C THR A 4 7.08 1.22 32.84
N ASP A 5 7.64 2.38 33.21
CA ASP A 5 6.86 3.55 33.65
C ASP A 5 6.22 4.32 32.48
N LEU A 6 6.89 4.37 31.32
CA LEU A 6 6.36 5.04 30.12
C LEU A 6 5.28 4.18 29.45
N TRP A 7 5.48 2.86 29.39
CA TRP A 7 4.54 1.89 28.82
C TRP A 7 3.21 1.85 29.59
N SER A 8 3.29 1.80 30.93
CA SER A 8 2.11 1.76 31.81
C SER A 8 1.25 3.02 31.73
N ARG A 9 1.88 4.18 31.44
CA ARG A 9 1.20 5.48 31.31
C ARG A 9 0.51 5.68 29.96
N LEU A 10 1.01 5.06 28.89
CA LEU A 10 0.47 5.22 27.54
C LEU A 10 -0.55 4.14 27.15
N PHE A 11 -0.42 2.92 27.68
CA PHE A 11 -1.16 1.76 27.13
C PHE A 11 -1.93 0.91 28.16
N GLY A 12 -1.92 1.28 29.45
CA GLY A 12 -2.52 0.46 30.51
C GLY A 12 -1.81 -0.90 30.66
N GLN A 13 -2.24 -1.72 31.62
CA GLN A 13 -1.56 -2.99 32.01
C GLN A 13 -1.70 -4.14 30.98
N LYS A 14 -1.44 -3.91 29.69
CA LYS A 14 -1.23 -5.01 28.72
C LYS A 14 0.26 -5.14 28.44
N GLN A 15 0.84 -6.29 28.83
CA GLN A 15 2.21 -6.64 28.49
C GLN A 15 2.33 -6.92 26.97
N PRO A 16 3.42 -6.48 26.31
CA PRO A 16 3.67 -6.81 24.92
C PRO A 16 3.97 -8.31 24.73
N HIS A 17 3.66 -8.82 23.53
CA HIS A 17 3.90 -10.20 23.13
C HIS A 17 5.41 -10.56 23.21
N PRO A 18 5.82 -11.77 23.65
CA PRO A 18 7.18 -12.02 24.16
C PRO A 18 8.29 -12.12 23.10
N LEU A 19 7.97 -12.03 21.82
CA LEU A 19 8.94 -12.16 20.75
C LEU A 19 9.20 -10.79 20.14
N LEU A 20 10.36 -10.23 20.52
CA LEU A 20 11.04 -9.09 19.92
C LEU A 20 10.45 -7.70 20.26
N ALA A 21 10.87 -7.15 21.41
CA ALA A 21 10.83 -5.70 21.61
C ALA A 21 11.79 -5.04 20.60
N PRO A 22 11.40 -3.93 19.93
CA PRO A 22 12.28 -3.24 19.01
C PRO A 22 13.54 -2.76 19.76
N PRO A 23 14.74 -2.84 19.14
CA PRO A 23 15.94 -2.30 19.74
C PRO A 23 15.79 -0.79 19.88
N ILE A 24 15.60 -0.31 21.10
CA ILE A 24 15.50 1.12 21.42
C ILE A 24 16.89 1.73 21.25
N ASN A 25 17.23 2.15 20.03
CA ASN A 25 18.44 2.92 19.79
C ASN A 25 18.13 4.39 20.13
N GLN A 26 18.77 4.90 21.19
CA GLN A 26 18.52 6.22 21.81
C GLN A 26 18.95 7.44 20.97
N SER A 27 19.02 7.31 19.65
CA SER A 27 19.27 8.40 18.69
C SER A 27 18.29 8.29 17.51
N CYS A 28 17.00 8.49 17.76
CA CYS A 28 15.96 8.29 16.73
C CYS A 28 15.91 9.44 15.72
N ASN A 29 16.83 9.47 14.75
CA ASN A 29 16.59 10.18 13.49
C ASN A 29 15.56 9.36 12.70
N PHE A 30 14.28 9.73 12.80
CA PHE A 30 13.23 9.11 12.00
C PHE A 30 13.45 9.35 10.50
N PRO A 31 13.05 8.42 9.62
CA PRO A 31 13.07 8.63 8.17
C PRO A 31 12.41 9.95 7.78
N SER A 32 12.97 10.62 6.77
CA SER A 32 12.46 11.91 6.31
C SER A 32 11.00 11.82 5.85
N THR A 33 10.62 10.67 5.29
CA THR A 33 9.27 10.33 4.84
C THR A 33 8.29 10.22 6.01
N LEU A 34 8.66 9.57 7.11
CA LEU A 34 7.83 9.49 8.32
C LEU A 34 7.61 10.87 8.97
N GLN A 35 8.62 11.75 8.91
CA GLN A 35 8.48 13.13 9.38
C GLN A 35 7.55 13.93 8.46
N ALA A 36 7.65 13.72 7.15
CA ALA A 36 6.82 14.42 6.16
C ALA A 36 5.33 14.05 6.28
N GLU A 37 4.98 12.79 6.56
CA GLU A 37 3.59 12.36 6.81
C GLU A 37 2.95 13.04 8.02
N ARG A 38 3.77 13.40 9.02
CA ARG A 38 3.34 14.05 10.27
C ARG A 38 3.36 15.58 10.21
N ARG A 39 3.56 16.16 9.03
CA ARG A 39 3.83 17.59 8.88
C ARG A 39 2.65 18.51 9.23
N ASN A 40 1.41 18.02 9.14
CA ASN A 40 0.24 18.78 9.56
C ASN A 40 -0.17 18.41 10.99
N PRO A 41 0.24 19.17 12.02
CA PRO A 41 -0.11 18.86 13.41
C PRO A 41 -1.58 19.10 13.73
N LEU A 42 -2.35 19.72 12.82
CA LEU A 42 -3.79 19.96 12.99
C LEU A 42 -4.62 18.70 12.68
N LEU A 43 -4.05 17.73 11.98
CA LEU A 43 -4.73 16.48 11.66
C LEU A 43 -4.53 15.48 12.80
N ASN A 44 -5.63 15.15 13.49
CA ASN A 44 -5.64 14.03 14.44
C ASN A 44 -5.52 12.72 13.65
N ARG A 45 -4.49 11.92 13.89
CA ARG A 45 -4.25 10.66 13.17
C ARG A 45 -4.02 9.53 14.17
N PRO A 46 -4.67 8.37 14.01
CA PRO A 46 -4.39 7.21 14.84
C PRO A 46 -2.95 6.74 14.59
N ILE A 47 -2.35 6.13 15.61
CA ILE A 47 -1.07 5.44 15.47
C ILE A 47 -1.37 4.02 15.02
N VAL A 48 -0.82 3.62 13.89
CA VAL A 48 -1.12 2.34 13.23
C VAL A 48 0.18 1.59 13.03
N PHE A 49 0.14 0.29 13.33
CA PHE A 49 1.28 -0.59 13.08
C PHE A 49 1.67 -0.54 11.60
N ASP A 50 2.93 -0.20 11.35
CA ASP A 50 3.56 -0.31 10.04
C ASP A 50 4.84 -1.09 10.26
N PRO A 51 4.86 -2.37 9.87
CA PRO A 51 6.03 -3.18 10.12
C PRO A 51 7.24 -2.58 9.35
N ALA A 52 7.04 -1.74 8.30
CA ALA A 52 8.12 -1.15 7.50
C ALA A 52 8.93 -0.12 8.31
N LEU A 53 8.52 0.11 9.55
CA LEU A 53 9.18 0.93 10.55
C LEU A 53 9.65 0.10 11.75
N TRP A 54 9.67 -1.24 11.67
CA TRP A 54 9.98 -2.15 12.79
C TRP A 54 11.31 -1.84 13.49
N GLN A 55 12.34 -1.50 12.72
CA GLN A 55 13.66 -1.05 13.16
C GLN A 55 13.66 0.34 13.85
N PHE A 56 12.55 1.07 13.78
CA PHE A 56 12.35 2.35 14.44
C PHE A 56 11.33 2.22 15.58
N ILE A 57 10.06 2.49 15.29
CA ILE A 57 8.95 2.49 16.24
C ILE A 57 7.83 1.53 15.83
N ALA A 58 7.94 0.90 14.67
CA ALA A 58 6.96 0.01 14.06
C ALA A 58 5.57 0.62 13.83
N HIS A 59 5.45 1.95 13.82
CA HIS A 59 4.16 2.63 13.69
C HIS A 59 4.26 3.91 12.88
N ARG A 60 3.24 4.16 12.05
CA ARG A 60 3.05 5.39 11.29
C ARG A 60 1.78 6.13 11.73
N ALA A 61 1.59 7.32 11.17
CA ALA A 61 0.31 8.01 11.30
C ALA A 61 -0.69 7.43 10.29
N GLY A 62 -1.89 7.09 10.76
CA GLY A 62 -2.99 6.60 9.93
C GLY A 62 -3.71 7.70 9.15
N GLU A 63 -4.86 7.35 8.60
CA GLU A 63 -5.80 8.30 8.00
C GLU A 63 -6.29 9.32 9.04
N PRO A 64 -6.43 10.60 8.67
CA PRO A 64 -6.87 11.62 9.60
C PRO A 64 -8.33 11.43 10.04
N HIS A 65 -8.57 11.70 11.32
CA HIS A 65 -9.90 11.82 11.91
C HIS A 65 -10.28 13.30 11.97
N PHE A 66 -11.55 13.58 11.71
CA PHE A 66 -12.10 14.93 11.70
C PHE A 66 -13.26 15.04 12.70
N ASP A 67 -13.41 16.22 13.29
CA ASP A 67 -14.49 16.50 14.24
C ASP A 67 -15.89 16.55 13.58
N SER A 68 -15.94 16.62 12.25
CA SER A 68 -17.19 16.61 11.49
C SER A 68 -17.07 15.86 10.16
N ASP A 69 -18.16 15.22 9.74
CA ASP A 69 -18.26 14.53 8.46
C ASP A 69 -18.01 15.46 7.28
N GLN A 70 -18.42 16.73 7.38
CA GLN A 70 -18.20 17.73 6.33
C GLN A 70 -16.71 18.03 6.13
N ALA A 71 -15.94 18.17 7.22
CA ALA A 71 -14.51 18.37 7.14
C ALA A 71 -13.80 17.13 6.57
N ALA A 72 -14.21 15.93 6.99
CA ALA A 72 -13.70 14.68 6.43
C ALA A 72 -13.95 14.58 4.92
N GLN A 73 -15.20 14.79 4.49
CA GLN A 73 -15.58 14.76 3.08
C GLN A 73 -14.76 15.76 2.25
N LYS A 74 -14.59 16.99 2.75
CA LYS A 74 -13.80 18.02 2.07
C LYS A 74 -12.33 17.62 1.95
N TRP A 75 -11.72 17.10 3.01
CA TRP A 75 -10.33 16.64 2.97
C TRP A 75 -10.14 15.46 2.00
N HIS A 76 -11.04 14.47 2.04
CA HIS A 76 -10.99 13.33 1.13
C HIS A 76 -11.20 13.75 -0.33
N ALA A 77 -12.10 14.71 -0.60
CA ALA A 77 -12.26 15.28 -1.93
C ALA A 77 -10.97 15.96 -2.41
N CYS A 78 -10.32 16.75 -1.56
CA CYS A 78 -9.02 17.37 -1.87
C CYS A 78 -7.96 16.31 -2.19
N ARG A 79 -7.85 15.28 -1.34
CA ARG A 79 -6.90 14.17 -1.54
C ARG A 79 -7.16 13.44 -2.84
N MET A 80 -8.43 13.18 -3.19
CA MET A 80 -8.80 12.52 -4.44
C MET A 80 -8.44 13.38 -5.67
N SER A 81 -8.65 14.69 -5.61
CA SER A 81 -8.23 15.62 -6.67
C SER A 81 -6.71 15.62 -6.85
N VAL A 82 -5.94 15.62 -5.76
CA VAL A 82 -4.47 15.56 -5.82
C VAL A 82 -4.01 14.21 -6.37
N LEU A 83 -4.62 13.09 -5.95
CA LEU A 83 -4.31 11.76 -6.43
C LEU A 83 -4.56 11.67 -7.94
N HIS A 84 -5.73 12.12 -8.39
CA HIS A 84 -6.08 12.19 -9.80
C HIS A 84 -5.07 13.02 -10.60
N HIS A 85 -4.74 14.22 -10.12
CA HIS A 85 -3.77 15.10 -10.77
C HIS A 85 -2.39 14.47 -10.91
N ILE A 86 -1.88 13.80 -9.86
CA ILE A 86 -0.60 13.09 -9.93
C ILE A 86 -0.62 12.02 -11.03
N LEU A 87 -1.67 11.19 -11.05
CA LEU A 87 -1.80 10.13 -12.04
C LEU A 87 -1.95 10.69 -13.46
N ASP A 88 -2.69 11.78 -13.61
CA ASP A 88 -2.93 12.46 -14.88
C ASP A 88 -1.65 13.07 -15.46
N GLU A 89 -0.87 13.77 -14.64
CA GLU A 89 0.45 14.31 -15.02
C GLU A 89 1.42 13.20 -15.40
N ILE A 90 1.48 12.11 -14.62
CA ILE A 90 2.34 10.96 -14.94
C ILE A 90 1.92 10.33 -16.26
N SER A 91 0.61 10.13 -16.50
CA SER A 91 0.08 9.50 -17.72
C SER A 91 0.47 10.24 -19.00
N ARG A 92 0.55 11.58 -18.94
CA ARG A 92 0.96 12.44 -20.06
C ARG A 92 2.46 12.65 -20.17
N SER A 93 3.23 12.23 -19.18
CA SER A 93 4.67 12.42 -19.14
C SER A 93 5.42 11.35 -19.91
N LYS A 94 6.71 11.58 -20.15
CA LYS A 94 7.62 10.56 -20.69
C LYS A 94 7.82 9.35 -19.78
N TRP A 95 7.39 9.42 -18.51
CA TRP A 95 7.58 8.36 -17.52
C TRP A 95 6.46 7.33 -17.54
N SER A 96 5.35 7.59 -18.23
CA SER A 96 4.19 6.68 -18.31
C SER A 96 4.57 5.28 -18.82
N GLU A 97 5.54 5.20 -19.73
CA GLU A 97 6.02 3.93 -20.28
C GLU A 97 6.98 3.17 -19.34
N SER A 98 7.47 3.82 -18.29
CA SER A 98 8.36 3.23 -17.30
C SER A 98 7.66 2.90 -15.99
N LEU A 99 6.35 3.12 -15.89
CA LEU A 99 5.59 3.02 -14.65
C LEU A 99 4.33 2.18 -14.86
N VAL A 100 4.17 1.16 -14.04
CA VAL A 100 2.98 0.32 -14.01
C VAL A 100 2.32 0.48 -12.65
N LEU A 101 1.12 1.04 -12.64
CA LEU A 101 0.35 1.25 -11.42
C LEU A 101 -0.08 -0.11 -10.86
N ARG A 102 0.01 -0.28 -9.55
CA ARG A 102 -0.47 -1.46 -8.82
C ARG A 102 -1.14 -1.03 -7.51
N GLY A 103 -1.47 -2.02 -6.69
CA GLY A 103 -1.92 -1.78 -5.32
C GLY A 103 -3.37 -1.32 -5.23
N SER A 104 -3.72 -0.80 -4.06
CA SER A 104 -5.13 -0.63 -3.65
C SER A 104 -5.88 0.44 -4.44
N VAL A 105 -5.18 1.40 -5.04
CA VAL A 105 -5.81 2.41 -5.91
C VAL A 105 -6.50 1.80 -7.12
N LEU A 106 -6.06 0.63 -7.61
CA LEU A 106 -6.72 -0.03 -8.74
C LEU A 106 -8.06 -0.65 -8.37
N MET A 107 -8.28 -0.95 -7.09
CA MET A 107 -9.53 -1.57 -6.64
C MET A 107 -10.73 -0.67 -6.91
N VAL A 108 -10.56 0.65 -6.81
CA VAL A 108 -11.62 1.63 -7.12
C VAL A 108 -12.04 1.61 -8.59
N ALA A 109 -11.18 1.12 -9.50
CA ALA A 109 -11.50 0.96 -10.92
C ALA A 109 -12.36 -0.28 -11.19
N TRP A 110 -12.20 -1.31 -10.36
CA TRP A 110 -12.68 -2.66 -10.65
C TRP A 110 -13.90 -3.05 -9.82
N LEU A 111 -14.03 -2.50 -8.61
CA LEU A 111 -15.04 -2.89 -7.65
C LEU A 111 -16.08 -1.79 -7.49
N ALA A 112 -17.33 -2.11 -7.81
CA ALA A 112 -18.46 -1.20 -7.66
C ALA A 112 -18.87 -0.99 -6.19
N ASN A 113 -18.58 -1.96 -5.31
CA ASN A 113 -18.96 -1.93 -3.90
C ASN A 113 -17.81 -1.34 -3.06
N GLN A 114 -17.77 -0.01 -2.98
CA GLN A 114 -17.01 0.82 -2.03
C GLN A 114 -15.77 0.14 -1.43
N PRO A 115 -14.72 -0.13 -2.24
CA PRO A 115 -13.43 -0.47 -1.66
C PRO A 115 -13.00 0.63 -0.69
N ARG A 116 -12.24 0.25 0.34
CA ARG A 116 -11.62 1.21 1.25
C ARG A 116 -10.91 2.32 0.45
N GLN A 117 -10.90 3.54 0.99
CA GLN A 117 -10.22 4.64 0.33
C GLN A 117 -8.73 4.30 0.11
N PRO A 118 -8.20 4.49 -1.11
CA PRO A 118 -6.80 4.16 -1.38
C PRO A 118 -5.88 5.05 -0.55
N GLY A 119 -4.82 4.49 0.03
CA GLY A 119 -3.91 5.18 0.97
C GLY A 119 -2.64 5.74 0.30
N ASP A 120 -2.17 5.02 -0.71
CA ASP A 120 -0.88 5.17 -1.36
C ASP A 120 -1.01 4.91 -2.88
N LEU A 121 0.03 5.29 -3.61
CA LEU A 121 0.22 4.96 -5.02
C LEU A 121 1.43 4.04 -5.17
N ASP A 122 1.18 2.78 -5.50
CA ASP A 122 2.23 1.79 -5.69
C ASP A 122 2.57 1.63 -7.17
N TRP A 123 3.86 1.61 -7.50
CA TRP A 123 4.34 1.51 -8.87
C TRP A 123 5.41 0.43 -9.01
N VAL A 124 5.28 -0.39 -10.04
CA VAL A 124 6.41 -1.18 -10.56
C VAL A 124 7.12 -0.36 -11.61
N VAL A 125 8.42 -0.15 -11.43
CA VAL A 125 9.27 0.52 -12.42
C VAL A 125 9.71 -0.49 -13.48
N THR A 126 9.45 -0.16 -14.74
CA THR A 126 9.80 -0.99 -15.90
C THR A 126 10.84 -0.33 -16.81
N PRO A 127 11.71 -1.09 -17.48
CA PRO A 127 11.82 -2.56 -17.45
C PRO A 127 12.46 -3.07 -16.15
N GLU A 128 12.28 -4.36 -15.84
CA GLU A 128 12.84 -5.05 -14.66
C GLU A 128 14.39 -4.98 -14.54
N SER A 129 15.06 -4.70 -15.65
CA SER A 129 16.51 -4.50 -15.69
C SER A 129 16.94 -3.19 -15.04
N LEU A 130 16.02 -2.25 -14.84
CA LEU A 130 16.29 -0.99 -14.17
C LEU A 130 16.34 -1.19 -12.65
N LYS A 131 17.54 -1.12 -12.07
CA LYS A 131 17.79 -1.27 -10.64
C LYS A 131 17.91 0.08 -9.94
N LEU A 132 17.55 0.12 -8.66
CA LEU A 132 17.50 1.34 -7.84
C LEU A 132 18.76 2.22 -7.96
N GLN A 133 19.95 1.60 -7.89
CA GLN A 133 21.22 2.31 -7.84
C GLN A 133 21.73 2.84 -9.20
N MET A 134 20.93 2.72 -10.26
CA MET A 134 21.32 3.14 -11.60
C MET A 134 20.97 4.62 -11.89
N GLU A 135 21.79 5.29 -12.70
CA GLU A 135 21.55 6.67 -13.16
C GLU A 135 20.14 6.92 -13.73
N PRO A 136 19.57 6.03 -14.59
CA PRO A 136 18.23 6.27 -15.12
C PRO A 136 17.13 6.21 -14.04
N SER A 137 17.31 5.41 -12.98
CA SER A 137 16.39 5.32 -11.84
C SER A 137 16.35 6.63 -11.06
N ARG A 138 17.53 7.23 -10.82
CA ARG A 138 17.61 8.54 -10.17
C ARG A 138 16.96 9.63 -11.01
N LYS A 139 17.22 9.64 -12.32
CA LYS A 139 16.59 10.59 -13.26
C LYS A 139 15.06 10.44 -13.32
N LEU A 140 14.53 9.23 -13.17
CA LEU A 140 13.09 9.00 -13.07
C LEU A 140 12.53 9.68 -11.83
N VAL A 141 13.13 9.43 -10.66
CA VAL A 141 12.68 10.00 -9.38
C VAL A 141 12.76 11.53 -9.37
N GLU A 142 13.90 12.09 -9.78
CA GLU A 142 14.08 13.54 -9.94
C GLU A 142 13.10 14.14 -10.95
N GLY A 143 12.85 13.39 -12.04
CA GLY A 143 11.89 13.76 -13.07
C GLY A 143 10.45 13.82 -12.56
N LEU A 144 10.04 12.90 -11.69
CA LEU A 144 8.72 12.92 -11.06
C LEU A 144 8.56 14.10 -10.10
N ILE A 145 9.59 14.38 -9.28
CA ILE A 145 9.59 15.56 -8.40
C ILE A 145 9.49 16.85 -9.24
N SER A 146 10.24 16.94 -10.33
CA SER A 146 10.19 18.09 -11.23
C SER A 146 8.86 18.22 -11.97
N LEU A 147 8.21 17.11 -12.30
CA LEU A 147 6.91 17.07 -12.98
C LEU A 147 5.80 17.59 -12.06
N LEU A 148 5.76 17.12 -10.82
CA LEU A 148 4.70 17.42 -9.87
C LEU A 148 4.94 18.73 -9.10
N GLY A 149 6.20 19.06 -8.83
CA GLY A 149 6.57 20.17 -7.96
C GLY A 149 6.23 21.55 -8.53
N GLY A 150 5.41 22.29 -7.79
CA GLY A 150 4.94 23.63 -8.16
C GLY A 150 3.71 23.62 -9.08
N THR A 151 3.05 22.48 -9.24
CA THR A 151 1.81 22.38 -10.03
C THR A 151 0.59 22.84 -9.21
N THR A 152 -0.33 23.51 -9.89
CA THR A 152 -1.65 23.86 -9.35
C THR A 152 -2.62 22.75 -9.72
N VAL A 153 -3.23 22.12 -8.71
CA VAL A 153 -4.24 21.06 -8.87
C VAL A 153 -5.62 21.68 -9.10
N SER A 154 -5.92 22.77 -8.38
CA SER A 154 -7.11 23.62 -8.57
C SER A 154 -6.84 25.00 -7.98
N ASP A 155 -7.79 25.94 -8.08
CA ASP A 155 -7.66 27.29 -7.51
C ASP A 155 -7.27 27.29 -6.02
N HIS A 156 -7.64 26.24 -5.29
CA HIS A 156 -7.39 26.12 -3.85
C HIS A 156 -6.32 25.09 -3.48
N LEU A 157 -5.80 24.31 -4.43
CA LEU A 157 -4.89 23.19 -4.17
C LEU A 157 -3.63 23.27 -5.03
N LEU A 158 -2.46 23.10 -4.40
CA LEU A 158 -1.18 23.05 -5.10
C LEU A 158 -0.25 21.99 -4.50
N ILE A 159 0.67 21.49 -5.32
CA ILE A 159 1.78 20.64 -4.89
C ILE A 159 3.03 21.52 -4.78
N PRO A 160 3.56 21.82 -3.58
CA PRO A 160 4.68 22.74 -3.43
C PRO A 160 5.99 22.13 -3.93
N ARG A 161 6.85 22.95 -4.56
CA ARG A 161 8.10 22.49 -5.20
C ARG A 161 9.13 21.88 -4.22
N ASN A 162 9.28 22.44 -3.02
CA ASN A 162 10.42 22.16 -2.14
C ASN A 162 10.06 21.39 -0.86
N ALA A 163 9.11 20.46 -0.94
CA ALA A 163 8.57 19.80 0.24
C ALA A 163 8.42 18.28 0.11
N PHE A 164 8.88 17.70 -1.00
CA PHE A 164 8.95 16.26 -1.18
C PHE A 164 9.96 15.66 -0.21
N ALA A 165 9.67 14.44 0.26
CA ALA A 165 10.63 13.60 0.95
C ALA A 165 10.76 12.28 0.20
N THR A 166 11.98 11.76 0.09
CA THR A 166 12.25 10.47 -0.54
C THR A 166 13.17 9.65 0.33
N GLU A 167 12.87 8.38 0.50
CA GLU A 167 13.72 7.44 1.24
C GLU A 167 13.84 6.14 0.43
N GLU A 168 15.03 5.54 0.43
CA GLU A 168 15.15 4.17 -0.03
C GLU A 168 14.41 3.26 0.95
N ILE A 169 13.51 2.43 0.43
CA ILE A 169 12.81 1.43 1.22
C ILE A 169 13.38 0.06 0.87
N TRP A 170 13.87 -0.63 1.89
CA TRP A 170 14.49 -1.97 1.80
C TRP A 170 13.75 -3.03 2.61
N MET A 171 12.60 -2.67 3.17
CA MET A 171 12.23 -3.20 4.48
C MET A 171 11.57 -4.57 4.51
N TYR A 172 11.39 -5.23 3.37
CA TYR A 172 11.06 -6.66 3.30
C TYR A 172 11.58 -7.22 2.01
N GLU A 173 12.83 -7.68 1.96
CA GLU A 173 13.36 -8.81 1.14
C GLU A 173 12.80 -9.08 -0.29
N LYS A 174 12.09 -8.17 -0.94
CA LYS A 174 11.23 -8.46 -2.11
C LYS A 174 11.69 -7.71 -3.34
N ALA A 175 12.04 -6.43 -3.19
CA ALA A 175 12.75 -5.63 -4.20
C ALA A 175 13.16 -4.26 -3.62
N PRO A 176 14.30 -3.69 -4.05
CA PRO A 176 14.70 -2.34 -3.65
C PRO A 176 13.72 -1.29 -4.18
N GLY A 177 13.33 -0.33 -3.34
CA GLY A 177 12.35 0.70 -3.71
C GLY A 177 12.69 2.10 -3.22
N ILE A 178 11.91 3.07 -3.67
CA ILE A 178 11.89 4.44 -3.14
C ILE A 178 10.48 4.77 -2.70
N ARG A 179 10.33 5.19 -1.45
CA ARG A 179 9.13 5.87 -0.96
C ARG A 179 9.28 7.37 -1.18
N MET A 180 8.33 7.97 -1.86
CA MET A 180 8.22 9.40 -2.08
C MET A 180 6.95 9.94 -1.40
N ILE A 181 7.10 10.96 -0.58
CA ILE A 181 5.97 11.70 0.00
C ILE A 181 5.74 12.96 -0.84
N VAL A 182 4.57 13.03 -1.47
CA VAL A 182 4.09 14.17 -2.25
C VAL A 182 3.17 15.02 -1.36
N PRO A 183 3.62 16.18 -0.88
CA PRO A 183 2.76 17.09 -0.13
C PRO A 183 1.75 17.78 -1.04
N TRP A 184 0.60 18.14 -0.50
CA TRP A 184 -0.25 19.17 -1.10
C TRP A 184 -0.61 20.21 -0.05
N GLN A 185 -0.89 21.41 -0.55
CA GLN A 185 -1.35 22.54 0.26
C GLN A 185 -2.71 22.98 -0.22
N HIS A 186 -3.59 23.23 0.72
CA HIS A 186 -4.87 23.88 0.50
C HIS A 186 -4.79 25.33 1.02
N GLN A 187 -5.56 26.26 0.43
CA GLN A 187 -5.58 27.66 0.89
C GLN A 187 -5.95 27.82 2.38
N ASP A 188 -6.73 26.86 2.88
CA ASP A 188 -6.99 26.63 4.29
C ASP A 188 -6.18 25.42 4.77
N SER A 189 -5.15 25.68 5.58
CA SER A 189 -4.11 24.72 5.98
C SER A 189 -4.62 23.54 6.81
N GLN A 190 -5.84 23.62 7.35
CA GLN A 190 -6.45 22.46 8.00
C GLN A 190 -6.70 21.31 7.01
N PHE A 191 -6.69 21.59 5.71
CA PHE A 191 -6.87 20.61 4.64
C PHE A 191 -5.59 20.19 3.92
N ASP A 192 -4.42 20.62 4.41
CA ASP A 192 -3.13 20.15 3.91
C ASP A 192 -2.95 18.65 4.15
N GLY A 193 -2.13 17.99 3.33
CA GLY A 193 -1.80 16.59 3.54
C GLY A 193 -0.72 16.08 2.61
N THR A 194 -0.63 14.75 2.52
CA THR A 194 0.42 14.04 1.81
C THR A 194 -0.11 12.81 1.08
N ILE A 195 0.38 12.54 -0.12
CA ILE A 195 0.22 11.27 -0.84
C ILE A 195 1.55 10.54 -0.79
N GLN A 196 1.51 9.29 -0.35
CA GLN A 196 2.66 8.39 -0.46
C GLN A 196 2.67 7.76 -1.85
N MET A 197 3.84 7.74 -2.48
CA MET A 197 4.13 7.01 -3.71
C MET A 197 5.28 6.04 -3.45
N ASP A 198 5.06 4.75 -3.65
CA ASP A 198 6.10 3.73 -3.53
C ASP A 198 6.50 3.24 -4.92
N LEU A 199 7.79 3.36 -5.25
CA LEU A 199 8.40 2.97 -6.52
C LEU A 199 9.25 1.73 -6.29
N VAL A 200 8.87 0.59 -6.84
CA VAL A 200 9.63 -0.66 -6.73
C VAL A 200 10.47 -0.88 -7.98
N PHE A 201 11.77 -1.11 -7.80
CA PHE A 201 12.72 -1.30 -8.89
C PHE A 201 13.12 -2.75 -9.05
N GLY A 202 13.16 -3.20 -10.30
CA GLY A 202 13.67 -4.51 -10.65
C GLY A 202 12.83 -5.70 -10.20
N GLU A 203 11.59 -5.45 -9.77
CA GLU A 203 10.57 -6.47 -9.54
C GLU A 203 10.15 -7.07 -10.88
N LEU A 204 10.11 -8.41 -10.92
CA LEU A 204 9.57 -9.15 -12.06
C LEU A 204 8.05 -9.02 -12.06
N MET A 205 7.49 -8.81 -13.25
CA MET A 205 6.04 -8.84 -13.46
C MET A 205 5.66 -10.10 -14.23
N PRO A 206 5.12 -11.13 -13.56
CA PRO A 206 4.75 -12.40 -14.20
C PRO A 206 3.72 -12.23 -15.30
N SER A 207 2.75 -11.33 -15.10
CA SER A 207 1.78 -10.94 -16.10
C SER A 207 2.19 -9.62 -16.75
N PRO A 208 2.04 -9.45 -18.08
CA PRO A 208 2.33 -8.18 -18.73
C PRO A 208 1.38 -7.08 -18.23
N PRO A 209 1.82 -5.80 -18.18
CA PRO A 209 0.95 -4.68 -17.86
C PRO A 209 -0.21 -4.57 -18.85
N ILE A 210 -1.38 -4.16 -18.36
CA ILE A 210 -2.55 -3.88 -19.18
C ILE A 210 -2.82 -2.37 -19.23
N ASN A 211 -3.40 -1.90 -20.34
CA ASN A 211 -3.93 -0.55 -20.39
C ASN A 211 -5.31 -0.53 -19.73
N SER A 212 -5.52 0.36 -18.76
CA SER A 212 -6.77 0.44 -18.01
C SER A 212 -7.29 1.87 -17.91
N THR A 213 -8.61 1.96 -17.84
CA THR A 213 -9.33 3.20 -17.56
C THR A 213 -9.64 3.26 -16.07
N LEU A 214 -8.97 4.16 -15.35
CA LEU A 214 -9.20 4.41 -13.93
C LEU A 214 -10.21 5.54 -13.76
N ARG A 215 -11.22 5.34 -12.90
CA ARG A 215 -12.21 6.35 -12.53
C ARG A 215 -12.12 6.61 -11.04
N LEU A 216 -11.86 7.87 -10.67
CA LEU A 216 -11.69 8.31 -9.29
C LEU A 216 -12.88 9.20 -8.91
N GLY A 217 -13.95 8.58 -8.42
CA GLY A 217 -15.23 9.26 -8.22
C GLY A 217 -15.75 9.87 -9.52
N GLU A 218 -16.17 11.13 -9.46
CA GLU A 218 -16.72 11.89 -10.60
C GLU A 218 -15.65 12.59 -11.46
N LEU A 219 -14.36 12.35 -11.18
CA LEU A 219 -13.28 12.96 -11.94
C LEU A 219 -13.12 12.32 -13.34
N PRO A 220 -12.54 13.04 -14.32
CA PRO A 220 -12.32 12.51 -15.66
C PRO A 220 -11.56 11.17 -15.65
N PRO A 221 -11.90 10.22 -16.53
CA PRO A 221 -11.21 8.94 -16.59
C PRO A 221 -9.74 9.10 -17.00
N LEU A 222 -8.88 8.29 -16.40
CA LEU A 222 -7.44 8.26 -16.68
C LEU A 222 -7.06 6.99 -17.44
N GLN A 223 -6.19 7.11 -18.46
CA GLN A 223 -5.61 5.97 -19.16
C GLN A 223 -4.20 5.71 -18.65
N LEU A 224 -3.99 4.54 -18.05
CA LEU A 224 -2.72 4.18 -17.42
C LEU A 224 -2.34 2.74 -17.74
N ARG A 225 -1.04 2.45 -17.67
CA ARG A 225 -0.52 1.09 -17.61
C ARG A 225 -0.66 0.60 -16.18
N THR A 226 -1.32 -0.54 -15.99
CA THR A 226 -1.65 -1.09 -14.67
C THR A 226 -1.39 -2.59 -14.60
N ALA A 227 -1.27 -3.11 -13.39
CA ALA A 227 -1.38 -4.54 -13.15
C ALA A 227 -2.84 -5.01 -13.36
N SER A 228 -3.03 -6.25 -13.80
CA SER A 228 -4.37 -6.84 -13.90
C SER A 228 -4.97 -7.13 -12.51
N PRO A 229 -6.31 -7.27 -12.40
CA PRO A 229 -6.93 -7.76 -11.17
C PRO A 229 -6.37 -9.11 -10.72
N GLU A 230 -6.12 -10.00 -11.69
CA GLU A 230 -5.53 -11.32 -11.47
C GLU A 230 -4.13 -11.23 -10.84
N GLN A 231 -3.24 -10.42 -11.42
CA GLN A 231 -1.89 -10.22 -10.89
C GLN A 231 -1.91 -9.54 -9.52
N SER A 232 -2.86 -8.62 -9.31
CA SER A 232 -3.05 -7.95 -8.01
C SER A 232 -3.47 -8.93 -6.93
N LEU A 233 -4.40 -9.85 -7.23
CA LEU A 233 -4.79 -10.91 -6.30
C LEU A 233 -3.60 -11.85 -6.01
N ALA A 234 -2.85 -12.28 -7.03
CA ALA A 234 -1.70 -13.14 -6.84
C ALA A 234 -0.64 -12.52 -5.90
N TRP A 235 -0.36 -11.21 -6.02
CA TRP A 235 0.52 -10.51 -5.07
C TRP A 235 -0.04 -10.44 -3.65
N LYS A 236 -1.35 -10.19 -3.50
CA LYS A 236 -1.98 -10.18 -2.17
C LYS A 236 -1.86 -11.55 -1.49
N LEU A 237 -2.08 -12.63 -2.26
CA LEU A 237 -1.90 -13.99 -1.75
C LEU A 237 -0.45 -14.26 -1.35
N LEU A 238 0.53 -13.86 -2.17
CA LEU A 238 1.94 -13.97 -1.85
C LEU A 238 2.26 -13.26 -0.52
N TRP A 239 1.81 -12.01 -0.36
CA TRP A 239 2.06 -11.23 0.84
C TRP A 239 1.45 -11.84 2.08
N LEU A 240 0.20 -12.31 1.99
CA LEU A 240 -0.50 -12.96 3.09
C LEU A 240 0.22 -14.22 3.61
N ILE A 241 0.89 -14.97 2.73
CA ILE A 241 1.56 -16.22 3.11
C ILE A 241 3.05 -16.05 3.43
N SER A 242 3.71 -15.04 2.87
CA SER A 242 5.17 -14.90 2.95
C SER A 242 5.61 -13.82 3.94
N ASP A 243 4.76 -12.86 4.27
CA ASP A 243 5.13 -11.79 5.21
C ASP A 243 5.11 -12.29 6.65
N SER A 244 6.13 -11.86 7.41
CA SER A 244 6.19 -12.11 8.86
C SER A 244 5.03 -11.43 9.61
N TYR A 245 4.46 -10.37 9.02
CA TYR A 245 3.31 -9.63 9.54
C TYR A 245 2.30 -9.43 8.41
N ALA A 246 1.43 -10.41 8.19
CA ALA A 246 0.38 -10.31 7.20
C ALA A 246 -0.66 -9.26 7.65
N MET A 247 -0.91 -8.25 6.80
CA MET A 247 -1.71 -7.08 7.18
C MET A 247 -3.20 -7.29 6.88
N GLY A 248 -4.07 -6.76 7.75
CA GLY A 248 -5.53 -6.81 7.55
C GLY A 248 -6.01 -6.18 6.23
N LYS A 249 -5.32 -5.13 5.75
CA LYS A 249 -5.61 -4.51 4.44
C LYS A 249 -5.40 -5.49 3.27
N ASP A 250 -4.41 -6.37 3.36
CA ASP A 250 -4.10 -7.32 2.29
C ASP A 250 -5.13 -8.46 2.27
N LEU A 251 -5.60 -8.91 3.44
CA LEU A 251 -6.71 -9.85 3.54
C LEU A 251 -8.00 -9.25 2.96
N TYR A 252 -8.34 -8.03 3.38
CA TYR A 252 -9.52 -7.32 2.88
C TYR A 252 -9.48 -7.19 1.34
N ASP A 253 -8.36 -6.70 0.80
CA ASP A 253 -8.20 -6.51 -0.63
C ASP A 253 -8.24 -7.86 -1.40
N ALA A 254 -7.61 -8.91 -0.86
CA ALA A 254 -7.63 -10.26 -1.45
C ALA A 254 -9.04 -10.84 -1.53
N VAL A 255 -9.84 -10.70 -0.46
CA VAL A 255 -11.23 -11.19 -0.45
C VAL A 255 -12.04 -10.52 -1.54
N LEU A 256 -12.00 -9.19 -1.63
CA LEU A 256 -12.79 -8.47 -2.63
C LEU A 256 -12.35 -8.81 -4.06
N LEU A 257 -11.05 -8.99 -4.29
CA LEU A 257 -10.53 -9.41 -5.58
C LEU A 257 -10.95 -10.85 -5.92
N ALA A 258 -10.85 -11.79 -4.98
CA ALA A 258 -11.20 -13.19 -5.20
C ALA A 258 -12.70 -13.41 -5.41
N GLU A 259 -13.56 -12.62 -4.75
CA GLU A 259 -15.01 -12.68 -4.95
C GLU A 259 -15.44 -12.09 -6.32
N ALA A 260 -14.67 -11.16 -6.87
CA ALA A 260 -15.01 -10.46 -8.11
C ALA A 260 -14.30 -11.02 -9.36
N PHE A 261 -13.12 -11.61 -9.20
CA PHE A 261 -12.26 -12.01 -10.30
C PHE A 261 -11.72 -13.43 -10.09
N HIS A 262 -11.64 -14.18 -11.18
CA HIS A 262 -10.95 -15.45 -11.19
C HIS A 262 -9.43 -15.23 -11.29
N VAL A 263 -8.67 -16.05 -10.57
CA VAL A 263 -7.21 -16.10 -10.67
C VAL A 263 -6.77 -17.49 -11.11
N SER A 264 -5.91 -17.55 -12.13
CA SER A 264 -5.39 -18.82 -12.62
C SER A 264 -4.24 -19.31 -11.75
N THR A 265 -4.12 -20.63 -11.65
CA THR A 265 -2.99 -21.30 -10.99
C THR A 265 -1.66 -20.84 -11.57
N ASN A 266 -1.57 -20.67 -12.90
CA ASN A 266 -0.33 -20.23 -13.55
C ASN A 266 0.12 -18.83 -13.10
N THR A 267 -0.80 -17.88 -12.95
CA THR A 267 -0.44 -16.54 -12.48
C THR A 267 0.02 -16.55 -11.02
N VAL A 268 -0.65 -17.32 -10.15
CA VAL A 268 -0.22 -17.50 -8.76
C VAL A 268 1.16 -18.15 -8.70
N LEU A 269 1.36 -19.24 -9.46
CA LEU A 269 2.63 -19.96 -9.55
C LEU A 269 3.76 -19.05 -10.00
N ALA A 270 3.56 -18.33 -11.10
CA ALA A 270 4.58 -17.45 -11.65
C ALA A 270 4.89 -16.27 -10.70
N THR A 271 3.86 -15.74 -10.02
CA THR A 271 4.03 -14.70 -9.01
C THR A 271 4.82 -15.19 -7.80
N PHE A 272 4.51 -16.39 -7.32
CA PHE A 272 5.28 -16.97 -6.23
C PHE A 272 6.71 -17.17 -6.73
N GLN A 273 6.95 -17.93 -7.79
CA GLN A 273 8.29 -18.20 -8.33
C GLN A 273 9.15 -16.95 -8.61
N SER A 274 8.52 -15.82 -8.98
CA SER A 274 9.22 -14.56 -9.22
C SER A 274 9.74 -13.85 -7.97
N SER A 275 9.23 -14.22 -6.80
CA SER A 275 9.71 -13.72 -5.51
C SER A 275 10.93 -14.50 -5.07
N GLU A 276 12.01 -13.82 -4.68
CA GLU A 276 13.22 -14.45 -4.10
C GLU A 276 12.91 -15.26 -2.83
N GLN A 277 11.80 -14.94 -2.16
CA GLN A 277 11.31 -15.66 -0.98
C GLN A 277 10.47 -16.90 -1.33
N SER A 278 10.23 -17.17 -2.62
CA SER A 278 9.40 -18.30 -3.01
C SER A 278 10.08 -19.62 -2.80
N MET A 279 9.60 -20.31 -1.79
CA MET A 279 10.00 -21.67 -1.55
C MET A 279 9.08 -22.60 -2.34
N PRO A 280 9.61 -23.59 -3.09
CA PRO A 280 8.80 -24.55 -3.83
C PRO A 280 7.75 -25.29 -2.98
N TRP A 281 7.90 -25.33 -1.65
CA TRP A 281 6.93 -25.92 -0.73
C TRP A 281 5.71 -25.04 -0.46
N MET A 282 5.82 -23.71 -0.58
CA MET A 282 4.68 -22.81 -0.33
C MET A 282 3.48 -23.14 -1.21
N LEU A 283 3.72 -23.61 -2.43
CA LEU A 283 2.68 -24.02 -3.36
C LEU A 283 2.00 -25.34 -2.98
N LYS A 284 2.76 -26.31 -2.47
CA LYS A 284 2.21 -27.60 -2.03
C LYS A 284 1.34 -27.44 -0.78
N GLU A 285 1.67 -26.45 0.04
CA GLU A 285 0.94 -26.13 1.27
C GLU A 285 -0.12 -25.05 1.06
N PHE A 286 -0.20 -24.45 -0.14
CA PHE A 286 -1.20 -23.43 -0.46
C PHE A 286 -2.57 -24.06 -0.65
N ASN A 287 -3.31 -24.14 0.46
CA ASN A 287 -4.64 -24.73 0.51
C ASN A 287 -5.55 -23.93 1.47
N ARG A 288 -6.80 -24.39 1.56
CA ARG A 288 -7.82 -23.79 2.43
C ARG A 288 -7.38 -23.64 3.88
N GLN A 289 -6.70 -24.65 4.43
CA GLN A 289 -6.28 -24.65 5.84
C GLN A 289 -5.18 -23.61 6.09
N GLN A 290 -4.30 -23.39 5.11
CA GLN A 290 -3.27 -22.37 5.21
C GLN A 290 -3.87 -20.98 5.32
N ILE A 291 -4.88 -20.65 4.50
CA ILE A 291 -5.57 -19.35 4.55
C ILE A 291 -6.26 -19.13 5.91
N ILE A 292 -6.95 -20.14 6.42
CA ILE A 292 -7.65 -20.03 7.71
C ILE A 292 -6.67 -19.93 8.88
N GLY A 293 -5.53 -20.60 8.76
CA GLY A 293 -4.46 -20.59 9.75
C GLY A 293 -3.65 -19.29 9.82
N LEU A 294 -3.83 -18.36 8.88
CA LEU A 294 -3.07 -17.11 8.86
C LEU A 294 -3.30 -16.29 10.13
N HIS A 295 -2.20 -15.78 10.68
CA HIS A 295 -2.20 -14.72 11.68
C HIS A 295 -2.19 -13.38 10.97
N ILE A 296 -3.19 -12.54 11.23
CA ILE A 296 -3.43 -11.29 10.51
C ILE A 296 -3.52 -10.14 11.51
N GLU A 297 -2.80 -9.06 11.22
CA GLU A 297 -2.88 -7.80 11.97
C GLU A 297 -4.20 -7.06 11.66
N TRP A 298 -5.30 -7.59 12.19
CA TRP A 298 -6.66 -7.12 11.91
C TRP A 298 -7.07 -5.91 12.75
N ASP A 299 -6.66 -5.87 14.03
CA ASP A 299 -7.04 -4.79 14.95
C ASP A 299 -6.46 -3.44 14.48
N ASP A 300 -5.22 -3.43 13.98
CA ASP A 300 -4.61 -2.22 13.41
C ASP A 300 -5.30 -1.77 12.11
N PHE A 301 -5.76 -2.71 11.29
CA PHE A 301 -6.57 -2.38 10.12
C PHE A 301 -7.91 -1.72 10.51
N LEU A 302 -8.60 -2.24 11.53
CA LEU A 302 -9.85 -1.65 12.01
C LEU A 302 -9.69 -0.28 12.68
N LYS A 303 -8.50 0.07 13.18
CA LYS A 303 -8.22 1.44 13.66
C LYS A 303 -8.32 2.47 12.52
N GLU A 304 -7.90 2.09 11.31
CA GLU A 304 -8.03 2.96 10.12
C GLU A 304 -9.41 2.84 9.47
N TYR A 305 -10.02 1.65 9.50
CA TYR A 305 -11.28 1.37 8.80
C TYR A 305 -12.34 0.74 9.73
N PRO A 306 -12.83 1.47 10.75
CA PRO A 306 -13.74 0.93 11.76
C PRO A 306 -15.13 0.55 11.22
N ALA A 307 -15.49 1.02 10.03
CA ALA A 307 -16.75 0.71 9.38
C ALA A 307 -16.75 -0.67 8.67
N VAL A 308 -15.59 -1.34 8.55
CA VAL A 308 -15.52 -2.68 7.95
C VAL A 308 -16.22 -3.68 8.87
N PRO A 309 -17.26 -4.39 8.39
CA PRO A 309 -18.00 -5.31 9.22
C PRO A 309 -17.26 -6.64 9.40
N GLY A 310 -17.61 -7.34 10.48
CA GLY A 310 -17.18 -8.71 10.73
C GLY A 310 -15.81 -8.84 11.38
N THR A 311 -15.40 -10.09 11.56
CA THR A 311 -14.20 -10.52 12.28
C THR A 311 -13.13 -11.04 11.33
N VAL A 312 -11.86 -11.02 11.76
CA VAL A 312 -10.75 -11.61 10.98
C VAL A 312 -11.04 -13.05 10.53
N GLU A 313 -11.69 -13.85 11.37
CA GLU A 313 -12.04 -15.23 11.04
C GLU A 313 -13.07 -15.30 9.91
N GLU A 314 -14.10 -14.45 9.93
CA GLU A 314 -15.09 -14.39 8.84
C GLU A 314 -14.44 -13.97 7.51
N TRP A 315 -13.50 -13.01 7.53
CA TRP A 315 -12.78 -12.60 6.34
C TRP A 315 -11.82 -13.68 5.81
N LYS A 316 -11.12 -14.42 6.68
CA LYS A 316 -10.31 -15.58 6.27
C LYS A 316 -11.16 -16.68 5.64
N HIS A 317 -12.33 -16.97 6.21
CA HIS A 317 -13.25 -17.97 5.63
C HIS A 317 -13.78 -17.53 4.27
N ARG A 318 -14.17 -16.26 4.12
CA ARG A 318 -14.58 -15.71 2.82
C ARG A 318 -13.49 -15.84 1.76
N LEU A 319 -12.24 -15.52 2.11
CA LEU A 319 -11.12 -15.69 1.19
C LEU A 319 -10.96 -17.16 0.79
N ALA A 320 -10.94 -18.05 1.78
CA ALA A 320 -10.75 -19.47 1.57
C ALA A 320 -11.87 -20.07 0.69
N ASP A 321 -13.12 -19.65 0.88
CA ASP A 321 -14.25 -20.12 0.10
C ASP A 321 -14.18 -19.58 -1.35
N ALA A 322 -13.84 -18.30 -1.54
CA ALA A 322 -13.66 -17.70 -2.87
C ALA A 322 -12.52 -18.34 -3.67
N LEU A 323 -11.48 -18.84 -3.00
CA LEU A 323 -10.33 -19.52 -3.62
C LEU A 323 -10.53 -21.02 -3.86
N THR A 324 -11.70 -21.59 -3.54
CA THR A 324 -11.99 -23.03 -3.75
C THR A 324 -11.67 -23.53 -5.17
N PRO A 325 -11.99 -22.78 -6.26
CA PRO A 325 -11.63 -23.21 -7.61
C PRO A 325 -10.11 -23.33 -7.78
N LEU A 326 -9.35 -22.35 -7.28
CA LEU A 326 -7.88 -22.36 -7.34
C LEU A 326 -7.28 -23.54 -6.58
N PHE A 327 -7.79 -23.86 -5.39
CA PHE A 327 -7.30 -25.02 -4.62
C PHE A 327 -7.56 -26.33 -5.37
N THR A 328 -8.73 -26.47 -5.97
CA THR A 328 -9.08 -27.65 -6.77
C THR A 328 -8.15 -27.79 -7.98
N ASP A 329 -7.84 -26.69 -8.66
CA ASP A 329 -6.93 -26.69 -9.80
C ASP A 329 -5.50 -27.04 -9.39
N ILE A 330 -5.01 -26.53 -8.26
CA ILE A 330 -3.70 -26.88 -7.70
C ILE A 330 -3.65 -28.36 -7.34
N GLU A 331 -4.66 -28.88 -6.63
CA GLU A 331 -4.74 -30.31 -6.27
C GLU A 331 -4.72 -31.19 -7.52
N ASN A 332 -5.48 -30.86 -8.56
CA ASN A 332 -5.49 -31.63 -9.80
C ASN A 332 -4.15 -31.58 -10.57
N GLN A 333 -3.41 -30.47 -10.47
CA GLN A 333 -2.14 -30.29 -11.18
C GLN A 333 -0.94 -30.93 -10.46
N TYR A 334 -1.06 -31.17 -9.14
CA TYR A 334 0.03 -31.66 -8.28
C TYR A 334 -0.27 -32.93 -7.46
N ALA A 335 -1.46 -33.53 -7.62
CA ALA A 335 -1.76 -34.91 -7.19
C ALA A 335 -0.99 -35.94 -8.03
#